data_AF-A0A6N9H870-F1
#
_entry.id   AF-A0A6N9H870-F1
#
_cell.length_a   1.000
_cell.length_b   1.000
_cell.length_c   1.000
_cell.angle_alpha   90.00
_cell.angle_beta   90.00
_cell.angle_gamma   90.00
#
_symmetry.space_group_name_H-M   'P 1'
#
loop_
_entity.id
_entity.type
_entity.pdbx_description
1 polymer ?
#
loop_
_entity_poly.entity_id
_entity_poly.type
_entity_poly.pdbx_seq_one_letter_code
_entity_poly.pdbx_strand_id
1 'polypeptide(L)'
;MSSEPEGITNPPIDDLLAVTDSKYELVVESSRRARQINAYYAQLQEGLLENVGPLVTPEPNEKPLSIALREINEGKILIREATEADFAAPAAEAQAAADFDFDFGTDAAFSDAAQADPFAVPAQEADASGTPETPEAPES
;
A
#
# COMPACT_ATOMS: atom_id res chain seq x y z
N MET A 1 3.55 -13.24 44.30
CA MET A 1 2.14 -13.48 43.98
C MET A 1 1.96 -13.11 42.52
N SER A 2 1.97 -14.08 41.62
CA SER A 2 1.64 -13.82 40.22
C SER A 2 0.13 -13.59 40.17
N SER A 3 -0.30 -12.38 39.85
CA SER A 3 -1.71 -12.10 39.55
C SER A 3 -2.06 -12.90 38.29
N GLU A 4 -3.12 -13.71 38.34
CA GLU A 4 -3.69 -14.27 37.12
C GLU A 4 -4.20 -13.08 36.26
N PRO A 5 -3.79 -13.01 34.98
CA PRO A 5 -4.26 -11.94 34.11
C PRO A 5 -5.76 -12.11 33.85
N GLU A 6 -6.52 -11.04 34.00
CA GLU A 6 -7.97 -11.00 33.77
C GLU A 6 -8.33 -9.98 32.69
N GLY A 7 -9.33 -10.33 31.87
CA GLY A 7 -9.84 -9.45 30.81
C GLY A 7 -8.77 -9.06 29.79
N ILE A 8 -8.58 -7.76 29.57
CA ILE A 8 -7.63 -7.23 28.57
C ILE A 8 -6.15 -7.58 28.87
N THR A 9 -5.84 -7.94 30.11
CA THR A 9 -4.48 -8.33 30.50
C THR A 9 -4.18 -9.80 30.21
N ASN A 10 -5.19 -10.57 29.78
CA ASN A 10 -5.06 -11.94 29.33
C ASN A 10 -5.21 -12.00 27.81
N PRO A 11 -4.23 -12.52 27.05
CA PRO A 11 -2.92 -13.05 27.48
C PRO A 11 -1.95 -11.96 28.00
N PRO A 12 -1.01 -12.31 28.89
CA PRO A 12 -0.04 -11.35 29.43
C PRO A 12 0.88 -10.84 28.31
N ILE A 13 1.24 -9.56 28.39
CA ILE A 13 1.98 -8.88 27.32
C ILE A 13 3.38 -9.47 27.10
N ASP A 14 4.02 -9.98 28.16
CA ASP A 14 5.36 -10.55 28.07
C ASP A 14 5.38 -11.82 27.21
N ASP A 15 4.32 -12.64 27.28
CA ASP A 15 4.18 -13.84 26.45
C ASP A 15 3.98 -13.47 24.97
N LEU A 16 3.19 -12.43 24.69
CA LEU A 16 2.99 -11.93 23.33
C LEU A 16 4.27 -11.40 22.71
N LEU A 17 5.08 -10.70 23.50
CA LEU A 17 6.37 -10.15 23.06
C LEU A 17 7.46 -11.23 22.95
N ALA A 18 7.24 -12.44 23.44
CA ALA A 18 8.12 -13.58 23.16
C ALA A 18 7.87 -14.18 21.76
N VAL A 19 6.69 -13.96 21.17
CA VAL A 19 6.30 -14.47 19.85
C VAL A 19 6.61 -13.47 18.73
N THR A 20 6.54 -12.17 19.01
CA THR A 20 6.76 -11.08 18.03
C THR A 20 8.04 -10.33 18.32
N ASP A 21 8.74 -9.84 17.30
CA ASP A 21 10.04 -9.17 17.46
C ASP A 21 9.92 -7.77 18.09
N SER A 22 8.76 -7.11 17.92
CA SER A 22 8.53 -5.77 18.48
C SER A 22 7.08 -5.50 18.88
N LYS A 23 6.90 -4.50 19.76
CA LYS A 23 5.57 -3.98 20.12
C LYS A 23 4.77 -3.51 18.91
N TYR A 24 5.43 -2.96 17.91
CA TYR A 24 4.78 -2.45 16.70
C TYR A 24 4.28 -3.58 15.81
N GLU A 25 5.11 -4.61 15.64
CA GLU A 25 4.75 -5.81 14.89
C GLU A 25 3.54 -6.51 15.52
N LEU A 26 3.55 -6.67 16.85
CA LEU A 26 2.40 -7.21 17.57
C LEU A 26 1.10 -6.46 17.25
N VAL A 27 1.13 -5.13 17.22
CA VAL A 27 -0.04 -4.31 16.91
C VAL A 27 -0.48 -4.52 15.46
N VAL A 28 0.45 -4.55 14.52
CA VAL A 28 0.15 -4.70 13.08
C VAL A 28 -0.45 -6.08 12.80
N GLU A 29 0.20 -7.15 13.27
CA GLU A 29 -0.21 -8.52 12.98
C GLU A 29 -1.51 -8.90 13.71
N SER A 30 -1.66 -8.51 14.98
CA SER A 30 -2.94 -8.69 15.69
C SER A 30 -4.09 -7.94 15.01
N SER A 31 -3.84 -6.70 14.55
CA SER A 31 -4.85 -5.90 13.84
C SER A 31 -5.23 -6.50 12.49
N ARG A 32 -4.25 -6.96 11.70
CA ARG A 32 -4.49 -7.61 10.42
C ARG A 32 -5.31 -8.88 10.62
N ARG A 33 -4.91 -9.73 11.58
CA ARG A 33 -5.63 -10.97 11.87
C ARG A 33 -7.05 -10.72 12.40
N ALA A 34 -7.24 -9.73 13.26
CA ALA A 34 -8.56 -9.35 13.75
C ALA A 34 -9.51 -8.91 12.62
N ARG A 35 -8.99 -8.18 11.61
CA ARG A 35 -9.77 -7.81 10.41
C ARG A 35 -10.17 -9.04 9.60
N GLN A 36 -9.27 -10.02 9.44
CA GLN A 36 -9.57 -11.29 8.76
C GLN A 36 -10.68 -12.07 9.46
N ILE A 37 -10.62 -12.18 10.80
CA ILE A 37 -11.66 -12.84 11.61
C ILE A 37 -13.00 -12.09 11.49
N ASN A 38 -12.99 -10.76 11.51
CA ASN A 38 -14.20 -9.96 11.35
C ASN A 38 -14.82 -10.13 9.95
N ALA A 39 -13.98 -10.14 8.91
CA ALA A 39 -14.42 -10.37 7.54
C ALA A 39 -15.03 -11.78 7.38
N TYR A 40 -14.43 -12.80 8.00
CA TYR A 40 -15.00 -14.14 8.03
C TYR A 40 -16.43 -14.16 8.61
N TYR A 41 -16.68 -13.48 9.73
CA TYR A 41 -18.03 -13.42 10.32
C TYR A 41 -19.05 -12.66 9.46
N ALA A 42 -18.61 -11.62 8.73
CA ALA A 42 -19.46 -10.90 7.78
C ALA A 42 -19.81 -11.78 6.56
N GLN A 43 -18.81 -12.45 6.01
CA GLN A 43 -18.93 -13.30 4.82
C GLN A 43 -19.69 -14.61 5.06
N LEU A 44 -19.75 -15.09 6.31
CA LEU A 44 -20.44 -16.34 6.66
C LEU A 44 -21.92 -16.34 6.23
N GLN A 45 -22.55 -15.16 6.18
CA GLN A 45 -23.94 -14.99 5.73
C GLN A 45 -24.06 -14.90 4.21
N GLU A 46 -23.01 -14.47 3.52
CA GLU A 46 -22.97 -14.22 2.08
C GLU A 46 -22.48 -15.44 1.28
N GLY A 47 -21.92 -16.45 1.95
CA GLY A 47 -21.50 -17.73 1.33
C GLY A 47 -20.16 -17.67 0.58
N LEU A 48 -19.44 -16.56 0.65
CA LEU A 48 -18.09 -16.38 0.08
C LEU A 48 -17.03 -16.63 1.17
N LEU A 49 -16.54 -17.87 1.31
CA LEU A 49 -15.56 -18.22 2.35
C LEU A 49 -14.12 -17.91 1.92
N GLU A 50 -13.84 -16.64 1.62
CA GLU A 50 -12.49 -16.20 1.24
C GLU A 50 -11.56 -16.08 2.45
N ASN A 51 -12.11 -15.69 3.61
CA ASN A 51 -11.34 -15.46 4.83
C ASN A 51 -11.32 -16.68 5.76
N VAL A 52 -10.20 -16.86 6.45
CA VAL A 52 -10.02 -17.95 7.43
C VAL A 52 -10.59 -17.55 8.78
N GLY A 53 -11.50 -18.38 9.31
CA GLY A 53 -12.14 -18.18 10.61
C GLY A 53 -11.18 -18.35 11.81
N PRO A 54 -11.72 -18.27 13.04
CA PRO A 54 -10.94 -18.43 14.27
C PRO A 54 -10.21 -19.78 14.32
N LEU A 55 -8.92 -19.76 14.67
CA LEU A 55 -8.07 -20.94 14.87
C LEU A 55 -8.06 -21.39 16.34
N VAL A 56 -8.55 -20.54 17.24
CA VAL A 56 -8.75 -20.83 18.66
C VAL A 56 -10.25 -20.91 18.92
N THR A 57 -10.64 -21.70 19.92
CA THR A 57 -12.03 -21.75 20.38
C THR A 57 -12.43 -20.37 20.93
N PRO A 58 -13.39 -19.68 20.27
CA PRO A 58 -13.83 -18.36 20.69
C PRO A 58 -14.80 -18.47 21.87
N GLU A 59 -14.71 -17.54 22.81
CA GLU A 59 -15.70 -17.40 23.88
C GLU A 59 -16.96 -16.66 23.38
N PRO A 60 -18.11 -16.80 24.06
CA PRO A 60 -19.32 -16.07 23.70
C PRO A 60 -19.09 -14.56 23.72
N ASN A 61 -19.41 -13.88 22.61
CA ASN A 61 -19.23 -12.43 22.44
C ASN A 61 -17.77 -11.93 22.52
N GLU A 62 -16.80 -12.82 22.33
CA GLU A 62 -15.40 -12.42 22.27
C GLU A 62 -15.14 -11.49 21.07
N LYS A 63 -14.32 -10.46 21.28
CA LYS A 63 -13.98 -9.51 20.21
C LYS A 63 -12.92 -10.13 19.29
N PRO A 64 -12.95 -9.86 17.97
CA PRO A 64 -11.96 -10.40 17.03
C PRO A 64 -10.50 -10.14 17.41
N LEU A 65 -10.22 -8.99 18.03
CA LEU A 65 -8.88 -8.64 18.50
C LEU A 65 -8.42 -9.49 19.68
N SER A 66 -9.32 -9.87 20.60
CA SER A 66 -9.01 -10.78 21.70
C SER A 66 -8.63 -12.17 21.17
N ILE A 67 -9.42 -12.68 20.20
CA ILE A 67 -9.15 -13.96 19.54
C ILE A 67 -7.78 -13.92 18.85
N ALA A 68 -7.48 -12.85 18.12
CA ALA A 68 -6.19 -12.69 17.44
C ALA A 68 -5.00 -12.70 18.41
N LEU A 69 -5.11 -12.05 19.57
CA LEU A 69 -4.04 -12.06 20.58
C LEU A 69 -3.83 -13.46 21.18
N ARG A 70 -4.90 -14.23 21.39
CA ARG A 70 -4.80 -15.63 21.84
C ARG A 70 -4.19 -16.54 20.78
N GLU A 71 -4.54 -16.34 19.52
CA GLU A 71 -3.94 -17.06 18.40
C GLU A 71 -2.43 -16.81 18.27
N ILE A 72 -1.99 -15.58 18.52
CA ILE A 72 -0.56 -15.21 18.57
C ILE A 72 0.11 -15.92 19.74
N ASN A 73 -0.47 -15.87 20.94
CA ASN A 73 0.11 -16.53 22.12
C ASN A 73 0.22 -18.05 21.92
N GLU A 74 -0.79 -18.69 21.32
CA GLU A 74 -0.78 -20.12 21.02
C GLU A 74 0.11 -20.50 19.80
N GLY A 75 0.75 -19.52 19.14
CA GLY A 75 1.61 -19.77 17.98
C GLY A 75 0.87 -20.34 16.77
N LYS A 76 -0.43 -20.08 16.66
CA LYS A 76 -1.29 -20.62 15.58
C LYS A 76 -1.17 -19.86 14.26
N ILE A 77 -0.58 -18.67 14.30
CA ILE A 77 -0.31 -17.86 13.12
C ILE A 77 1.20 -17.75 12.90
N LEU A 78 1.58 -17.76 11.62
CA LEU A 78 2.97 -17.57 11.22
C LEU A 78 3.15 -16.11 10.80
N ILE A 79 4.01 -15.41 11.52
CA ILE A 79 4.41 -14.04 11.18
C ILE A 79 5.73 -14.15 10.39
N ARG A 80 5.75 -13.53 9.22
CA ARG A 80 6.93 -13.49 8.36
C ARG A 80 6.98 -12.17 7.62
N GLU A 81 8.19 -11.72 7.32
CA GLU A 81 8.36 -10.58 6.42
C GLU A 81 7.85 -10.93 5.02
N ALA A 82 7.22 -9.94 4.39
CA ALA A 82 6.81 -10.06 3.01
C ALA A 82 8.07 -9.99 2.13
N THR A 83 8.26 -11.02 1.32
CA THR A 83 9.33 -11.12 0.33
C THR A 83 8.80 -10.69 -1.03
N GLU A 84 9.69 -10.33 -1.96
CA GLU A 84 9.30 -9.95 -3.33
C GLU A 84 8.48 -11.06 -4.04
N ALA A 85 8.73 -12.32 -3.69
CA ALA A 85 7.98 -13.47 -4.20
C ALA A 85 6.48 -13.46 -3.82
N ASP A 86 6.09 -12.79 -2.73
CA ASP A 86 4.69 -12.68 -2.31
C ASP A 86 3.87 -11.71 -3.18
N PHE A 87 4.57 -10.82 -3.88
CA PHE A 87 3.99 -9.84 -4.80
C PHE A 87 4.21 -10.22 -6.27
N ALA A 88 5.00 -11.26 -6.53
CA ALA A 88 5.15 -11.80 -7.87
C ALA A 88 3.80 -12.38 -8.33
N ALA A 89 3.23 -11.81 -9.38
CA ALA A 89 2.02 -12.34 -9.98
C ALA A 89 2.23 -13.83 -10.28
N PRO A 90 1.25 -14.71 -9.96
CA PRO A 90 1.39 -16.12 -10.28
C PRO A 90 1.68 -16.20 -11.78
N ALA A 91 2.70 -16.97 -12.18
CA ALA A 91 3.17 -17.02 -13.56
C ALA A 91 2.07 -17.35 -14.60
N ALA A 92 0.94 -17.88 -14.14
CA ALA A 92 -0.27 -18.10 -14.91
C ALA A 92 -0.99 -16.80 -15.36
N GLU A 93 -1.01 -15.75 -14.54
CA GLU A 93 -1.68 -14.47 -14.86
C GLU A 93 -0.82 -13.57 -15.76
N ALA A 94 0.51 -13.71 -15.72
CA ALA A 94 1.41 -13.00 -16.63
C ALA A 94 1.19 -13.39 -18.11
N GLN A 95 0.81 -14.64 -18.36
CA GLN A 95 0.43 -15.11 -19.71
C GLN A 95 -0.91 -14.51 -20.15
N ALA A 96 -1.87 -14.37 -19.24
CA ALA A 96 -3.16 -13.73 -19.52
C ALA A 96 -3.04 -12.20 -19.72
N ALA A 97 -2.11 -11.54 -19.03
CA ALA A 97 -1.81 -10.11 -19.22
C ALA A 97 -1.11 -9.84 -20.56
N ALA A 98 -0.30 -10.78 -21.06
CA ALA A 98 0.29 -10.70 -22.40
C ALA A 98 -0.76 -10.89 -23.51
N ASP A 99 -1.86 -11.58 -23.23
CA ASP A 99 -3.03 -11.70 -24.11
C ASP A 99 -4.03 -10.54 -23.93
N PHE A 100 -3.85 -9.68 -22.93
CA PHE A 100 -4.67 -8.50 -22.69
C PHE A 100 -4.09 -7.30 -23.44
N ASP A 101 -4.39 -7.22 -24.74
CA ASP A 101 -4.03 -6.10 -25.64
C ASP A 101 -4.87 -4.84 -25.33
N PHE A 102 -4.67 -4.26 -24.15
CA PHE A 102 -5.26 -2.97 -23.80
C PHE A 102 -4.35 -1.84 -24.28
N ASP A 103 -4.62 -1.35 -25.49
CA ASP A 103 -4.04 -0.13 -26.05
C ASP A 103 -4.53 1.09 -25.24
N PHE A 104 -3.84 1.41 -24.14
CA PHE A 104 -3.94 2.71 -23.49
C PHE A 104 -3.27 3.72 -24.41
N GLY A 105 -4.05 4.16 -25.40
CA GLY A 105 -3.62 4.91 -26.57
C GLY A 105 -2.44 5.82 -26.32
N THR A 106 -1.32 5.47 -26.95
CA THR A 106 -0.69 6.47 -27.81
C THR A 106 -1.71 6.83 -28.88
N ASP A 107 -2.68 7.65 -28.50
CA ASP A 107 -3.61 8.27 -29.43
C ASP A 107 -2.78 9.21 -30.29
N ALA A 108 -2.23 8.66 -31.37
CA ALA A 108 -1.52 9.40 -32.40
C ALA A 108 -2.44 10.41 -33.12
N ALA A 109 -3.70 10.55 -32.70
CA ALA A 109 -4.61 11.61 -33.15
C ALA A 109 -4.42 12.95 -32.42
N PHE A 110 -3.61 13.05 -31.34
CA PHE A 110 -3.29 14.34 -30.71
C PHE A 110 -1.94 14.96 -31.16
N SER A 111 -1.26 14.40 -32.17
CA SER A 111 0.01 14.96 -32.64
C SER A 111 -0.12 16.09 -33.68
N ASP A 112 -1.31 16.67 -33.89
CA ASP A 112 -1.51 17.81 -34.81
C ASP A 112 -2.08 19.06 -34.11
N ALA A 113 -1.55 19.37 -32.93
CA ALA A 113 -1.66 20.72 -32.39
C ALA A 113 -0.25 21.27 -32.21
N ALA A 114 0.24 21.97 -33.24
CA ALA A 114 1.32 22.92 -33.10
C ALA A 114 1.08 23.73 -31.81
N GLN A 115 1.99 23.56 -30.86
CA GLN A 115 1.99 24.23 -29.56
C GLN A 115 2.10 25.75 -29.78
N ALA A 116 0.98 26.42 -30.02
CA ALA A 116 0.89 27.86 -29.88
C ALA A 116 0.80 28.13 -28.37
N ASP A 117 1.90 28.62 -27.80
CA ASP A 117 1.99 28.96 -26.38
C ASP A 117 0.94 30.04 -26.04
N PRO A 118 -0.11 29.73 -25.24
CA PRO A 118 -1.22 30.66 -25.02
C PRO A 118 -0.86 31.84 -24.10
N PHE A 119 0.39 31.91 -23.63
CA PHE A 119 0.94 32.96 -22.77
C PHE A 119 2.13 33.71 -23.39
N ALA A 120 2.44 33.50 -24.68
CA ALA A 120 3.45 34.30 -25.36
C ALA A 120 3.02 35.78 -25.40
N VAL A 121 3.71 36.61 -24.63
CA VAL A 121 3.55 38.07 -24.65
C VAL A 121 4.02 38.58 -26.02
N PRO A 122 3.24 39.39 -26.74
CA PRO A 122 3.68 39.92 -28.03
C PRO A 122 4.87 40.85 -27.80
N ALA A 123 6.01 40.48 -28.38
CA ALA A 123 7.19 41.33 -28.42
C ALA A 123 6.83 42.63 -29.16
N GLN A 124 6.95 43.74 -28.46
CA GLN A 124 6.79 45.08 -29.02
C GLN A 124 7.85 45.28 -30.12
N GLU A 125 7.41 45.43 -31.38
CA GLU A 125 8.26 45.78 -32.50
C GLU A 125 8.95 47.13 -32.22
N ALA A 126 10.26 47.07 -31.94
CA ALA A 126 11.11 48.24 -31.87
C ALA A 126 11.46 48.67 -33.30
N ASP A 127 10.99 49.88 -33.63
CA ASP A 127 11.25 50.64 -34.85
C ASP A 127 12.74 50.67 -35.24
N ALA A 128 12.99 50.43 -36.52
CA ALA A 128 14.29 50.46 -37.14
C ALA A 128 14.71 51.91 -37.41
N SER A 129 15.74 52.41 -36.70
CA SER A 129 16.67 53.40 -37.27
C SER A 129 17.94 53.54 -36.43
N GLY A 130 19.10 53.31 -37.02
CA GLY A 130 20.39 53.53 -36.37
C GLY A 130 21.54 52.75 -36.98
N THR A 131 22.11 53.32 -38.04
CA THR A 131 23.40 53.08 -38.72
C THR A 131 24.46 52.22 -37.98
N PRO A 132 25.18 51.31 -38.66
CA PRO A 132 26.27 50.54 -38.06
C PRO A 132 27.58 51.35 -38.06
N GLU A 133 28.21 51.54 -36.90
CA GLU A 133 29.64 51.89 -36.82
C GLU A 133 30.44 50.75 -36.17
N THR A 134 31.50 50.41 -36.91
CA THR A 134 32.52 49.37 -36.72
C THR A 134 33.24 49.44 -35.37
N PRO A 135 33.70 48.29 -34.81
CA PRO A 135 34.34 48.25 -33.49
C PRO A 135 35.84 48.63 -33.57
N GLU A 136 36.30 49.42 -32.60
CA GLU A 136 37.72 49.54 -32.28
C GLU A 136 37.94 49.20 -30.80
N ALA A 137 39.04 48.48 -30.58
CA ALA A 137 39.37 47.68 -29.41
C ALA A 137 39.99 48.56 -28.27
N PRO A 138 40.35 47.95 -27.12
CA PRO A 138 40.40 48.58 -25.80
C PRO A 138 41.73 49.31 -25.49
N GLU A 139 41.72 50.22 -24.51
CA GLU A 139 42.62 50.19 -23.34
C GLU A 139 42.49 51.44 -22.44
N SER A 140 42.78 51.21 -21.15
CA SER A 140 43.17 52.13 -20.07
C SER A 140 42.07 52.83 -19.26
#